data_AF-A0A832B324-F1
#
_entry.id   AF-A0A832B324-F1
#
_cell.length_a   1.000
_cell.length_b   1.000
_cell.length_c   1.000
_cell.angle_alpha   90.00
_cell.angle_beta   90.00
_cell.angle_gamma   90.00
#
_symmetry.space_group_name_H-M   'P 1'
#
loop_
_entity.id
_entity.type
_entity.pdbx_description
1 polymer ?
#
loop_
_entity_poly.entity_id
_entity_poly.type
_entity_poly.pdbx_seq_one_letter_code
_entity_poly.pdbx_strand_id
1 'polypeptide(L)'
;MKYVRMAMEEESPEQLGYDSIRYNLSESSVRDRSLREVGVILDDMILFYGDHVGHRGLRELIAAASGPAIDPSTDVLITAGA
;
A
#
# COMPACT_ATOMS: atom_id res chain seq x y z
N MET A 1 14.00 0.09 25.19
CA MET A 1 13.97 0.60 23.80
C MET A 1 13.47 2.04 23.79
N LYS A 2 13.84 2.83 22.78
CA LYS A 2 13.41 4.22 22.59
C LYS A 2 12.45 4.33 21.39
N TYR A 3 11.36 3.58 21.42
CA TYR A 3 10.30 3.75 20.43
C TYR A 3 9.49 4.97 20.82
N VAL A 4 9.86 6.11 20.22
CA VAL A 4 9.13 7.35 20.32
C VAL A 4 8.42 7.59 19.00
N ARG A 5 7.28 8.25 19.06
CA ARG A 5 6.49 8.58 17.89
C ARG A 5 7.33 9.41 16.90
N MET A 6 7.16 9.16 15.61
CA MET A 6 7.82 9.97 14.59
C MET A 6 7.14 11.34 14.53
N ALA A 7 7.91 12.42 14.43
CA ALA A 7 7.33 13.77 14.30
C ALA A 7 6.37 13.87 13.09
N MET A 8 6.72 13.21 11.99
CA MET A 8 5.88 13.16 10.79
C MET A 8 4.53 12.45 11.02
N GLU A 9 4.45 11.53 11.99
CA GLU A 9 3.19 10.88 12.38
C GLU A 9 2.36 11.78 13.31
N GLU A 10 3.01 12.62 14.13
CA GLU A 10 2.32 13.65 14.95
C GLU A 10 1.68 14.74 14.10
N GLU A 11 2.35 15.11 13.02
CA GLU A 11 1.95 16.19 12.13
C GLU A 11 1.21 15.71 10.88
N SER A 12 0.85 14.43 10.82
CA SER A 12 0.25 13.82 9.63
C SER A 12 -1.20 14.31 9.41
N PRO A 13 -1.69 14.31 8.15
CA PRO A 13 -3.09 14.61 7.85
C PRO A 13 -4.10 13.72 8.58
N GLU A 14 -3.76 12.46 8.83
CA GLU A 14 -4.59 11.51 9.57
C GLU A 14 -4.74 11.90 11.05
N GLN A 15 -3.73 12.57 11.61
CA GLN A 15 -3.76 13.05 13.00
C GLN A 15 -4.40 14.43 13.13
N LEU A 16 -4.05 15.37 12.25
CA LEU A 16 -4.51 16.76 12.33
C LEU A 16 -5.82 17.02 11.57
N GLY A 17 -6.22 16.07 10.73
CA GLY A 17 -7.33 16.19 9.79
C GLY A 17 -6.90 16.81 8.47
N TYR A 18 -7.27 16.16 7.37
CA TYR A 18 -6.96 16.60 6.00
C TYR A 18 -7.41 18.04 5.69
N ASP A 19 -8.51 18.49 6.28
CA ASP A 19 -9.06 19.83 6.06
C ASP A 19 -8.20 20.95 6.69
N SER A 20 -7.35 20.62 7.66
CA SER A 20 -6.49 21.57 8.35
C SER A 20 -5.20 21.89 7.58
N ILE A 21 -4.81 21.02 6.63
CA ILE A 21 -3.56 21.11 5.89
C ILE A 21 -3.83 21.70 4.50
N ARG A 22 -3.55 22.99 4.34
CA ARG A 22 -3.78 23.72 3.08
C ARG A 22 -2.98 23.17 1.89
N TYR A 23 -1.77 22.67 2.13
CA TYR A 23 -0.89 22.10 1.12
C TYR A 23 -0.25 20.82 1.65
N ASN A 24 -0.87 19.67 1.37
CA ASN A 24 -0.31 18.36 1.70
C ASN A 24 0.74 17.99 0.62
N LEU A 25 2.01 17.93 1.01
CA LEU A 25 3.14 17.55 0.15
C LEU A 25 3.75 16.20 0.56
N SER A 26 3.26 15.58 1.65
CA SER A 26 3.78 14.33 2.18
C SER A 26 3.21 13.10 1.49
N GLU A 27 2.06 13.24 0.84
CA GLU A 27 1.32 12.13 0.27
C GLU A 27 1.40 12.13 -1.27
N SER A 28 1.56 10.96 -1.88
CA SER A 28 1.19 10.81 -3.29
C SER A 28 -0.31 11.08 -3.36
N SER A 29 -0.70 12.21 -3.96
CA SER A 29 -2.05 12.82 -4.00
C SER A 29 -3.24 11.95 -4.49
N VAL A 30 -3.33 10.70 -4.07
CA VAL A 30 -4.43 9.78 -4.34
C VAL A 30 -5.38 9.86 -3.16
N ARG A 31 -6.55 10.46 -3.39
CA ARG A 31 -7.63 10.44 -2.40
C ARG A 31 -8.15 9.02 -2.22
N ASP A 32 -8.74 8.75 -1.07
CA ASP A 32 -9.48 7.50 -0.82
C ASP A 32 -10.49 7.24 -1.95
N ARG A 33 -10.54 5.97 -2.39
CA ARG A 33 -11.44 5.49 -3.43
C ARG A 33 -12.09 4.19 -3.02
N SER A 34 -13.34 4.03 -3.41
CA SER A 34 -14.05 2.75 -3.29
C SER A 34 -13.57 1.76 -4.35
N LEU A 35 -13.70 0.46 -4.06
CA LEU A 35 -13.43 -0.61 -5.04
C LEU A 35 -14.24 -0.44 -6.33
N ARG A 36 -15.49 0.05 -6.22
CA ARG A 36 -16.34 0.33 -7.37
C ARG A 36 -15.74 1.39 -8.29
N GLU A 37 -15.13 2.44 -7.74
CA GLU A 37 -14.51 3.52 -8.52
C GLU A 37 -13.27 3.05 -9.30
N VAL A 38 -12.66 1.94 -8.90
CA VAL A 38 -11.56 1.29 -9.63
C VAL A 38 -12.03 0.07 -10.44
N GLY A 39 -13.34 -0.13 -10.56
CA GLY A 39 -13.93 -1.18 -11.40
C GLY A 39 -13.89 -2.60 -10.79
N VAL A 40 -13.76 -2.72 -9.47
CA VAL A 40 -13.69 -4.00 -8.76
C VAL A 40 -15.01 -4.30 -8.04
N ILE A 41 -15.52 -5.52 -8.23
CA ILE A 41 -16.70 -6.08 -7.54
C ILE A 41 -16.26 -7.42 -6.93
N LEU A 42 -16.47 -7.60 -5.63
CA LEU A 42 -15.94 -8.74 -4.86
C LEU A 42 -17.01 -9.74 -4.38
N ASP A 43 -18.30 -9.50 -4.64
CA ASP A 43 -19.47 -10.33 -4.26
C ASP A 43 -19.23 -11.45 -3.22
N ASP A 44 -19.13 -12.71 -3.65
CA ASP A 44 -18.94 -13.89 -2.81
C ASP A 44 -17.47 -14.37 -2.76
N MET A 45 -16.52 -13.46 -2.97
CA MET A 45 -15.09 -13.77 -2.97
C MET A 45 -14.66 -14.38 -1.63
N ILE A 46 -14.03 -15.56 -1.71
CA ILE A 46 -13.48 -16.26 -0.55
C ILE A 46 -12.24 -15.51 -0.02
N LEU A 47 -12.30 -15.14 1.25
CA LEU A 47 -11.16 -14.57 1.98
C LEU A 47 -10.36 -15.70 2.62
N PHE A 48 -9.53 -16.38 1.81
CA PHE A 48 -8.68 -17.46 2.31
C PHE A 48 -7.31 -16.93 2.75
N TYR A 49 -6.70 -17.64 3.71
CA TYR A 49 -5.33 -17.39 4.11
C TYR A 49 -4.38 -17.97 3.06
N GLY A 50 -3.80 -17.08 2.25
CA GLY A 50 -2.94 -17.44 1.14
C GLY A 50 -1.46 -17.60 1.51
N ASP A 51 -0.61 -17.53 0.49
CA ASP A 51 0.84 -17.59 0.64
C ASP A 51 1.37 -16.38 1.44
N HIS A 52 2.23 -16.64 2.42
CA HIS A 52 2.86 -15.62 3.26
C HIS A 52 3.75 -14.67 2.48
N VAL A 53 4.27 -15.08 1.32
CA VAL A 53 5.05 -14.17 0.47
C VAL A 53 4.19 -13.29 -0.44
N GLY A 54 2.88 -13.52 -0.44
CA GLY A 54 1.89 -12.79 -1.24
C GLY A 54 1.55 -13.45 -2.57
N HIS A 55 0.46 -12.97 -3.19
CA HIS A 55 -0.10 -13.54 -4.41
C HIS A 55 0.92 -13.56 -5.56
N ARG A 56 1.14 -14.73 -6.16
CA ARG A 56 2.13 -14.93 -7.24
C ARG A 56 1.98 -13.92 -8.37
N GLY A 57 0.77 -13.73 -8.89
CA GLY A 57 0.53 -12.80 -9.99
C GLY A 57 0.84 -11.33 -9.63
N LEU A 58 0.71 -10.94 -8.36
CA LEU A 58 1.11 -9.59 -7.92
C LEU A 58 2.63 -9.46 -7.91
N ARG A 59 3.35 -10.48 -7.42
CA ARG A 59 4.82 -10.50 -7.42
C ARG A 59 5.40 -10.43 -8.83
N GLU A 60 4.80 -11.15 -9.78
CA GLU A 60 5.18 -11.11 -11.21
C GLU A 60 5.01 -9.71 -11.81
N LEU A 61 3.90 -9.02 -11.51
CA LEU A 61 3.65 -7.65 -11.97
C LEU A 61 4.65 -6.65 -11.37
N ILE A 62 4.97 -6.77 -10.08
CA ILE A 62 5.95 -5.90 -9.41
C ILE A 62 7.33 -6.08 -10.03
N ALA A 63 7.81 -7.33 -10.16
CA ALA A 63 9.11 -7.60 -10.76
C ALA A 63 9.23 -7.02 -12.19
N ALA A 64 8.19 -7.18 -13.00
CA ALA A 64 8.14 -6.61 -14.35
C ALA A 64 8.21 -5.08 -14.36
N ALA A 65 7.60 -4.41 -13.37
CA ALA A 65 7.63 -2.95 -13.22
C ALA A 65 8.96 -2.43 -12.64
N SER A 66 9.67 -3.25 -11.86
CA SER A 66 10.92 -2.86 -11.18
C SER A 66 12.18 -3.02 -12.05
N GLY A 67 12.12 -3.79 -13.14
CA GLY A 67 13.19 -3.93 -14.13
C GLY A 67 13.61 -5.38 -14.41
N PRO A 68 14.44 -5.62 -15.44
CA PRO A 68 14.69 -6.97 -15.99
C PRO A 68 15.49 -7.91 -15.09
N ALA A 69 16.03 -7.42 -13.96
CA ALA A 69 16.90 -8.18 -13.07
C ALA A 69 16.20 -8.66 -11.77
N ILE A 70 14.89 -8.42 -11.62
CA ILE A 70 14.14 -8.79 -10.41
C ILE A 70 13.47 -10.14 -10.62
N ASP A 71 13.84 -11.14 -9.82
CA ASP A 71 13.17 -12.44 -9.79
C ASP A 71 11.93 -12.37 -8.86
N PRO A 72 10.71 -12.56 -9.38
CA PRO A 72 9.50 -12.45 -8.57
C PRO A 72 9.39 -13.52 -7.46
N SER A 73 10.16 -14.61 -7.52
CA SER A 73 10.13 -15.71 -6.55
C SER A 73 11.08 -15.52 -5.36
N THR A 74 12.16 -14.76 -5.54
CA THR A 74 13.19 -14.54 -4.50
C THR A 74 13.31 -13.09 -4.06
N ASP A 75 13.01 -12.14 -4.94
CA ASP A 75 13.36 -10.73 -4.73
C ASP A 75 12.15 -9.87 -4.36
N VAL A 76 10.93 -10.43 -4.39
CA VAL A 76 9.68 -9.71 -4.08
C VAL A 76 8.96 -10.37 -2.90
N LEU A 77 8.79 -9.60 -1.81
CA LEU A 77 7.98 -9.94 -0.64
C LEU A 77 6.88 -8.90 -0.47
N ILE A 78 5.62 -9.34 -0.41
CA ILE A 78 4.48 -8.43 -0.20
C ILE A 78 4.33 -8.10 1.29
N THR A 79 4.22 -6.80 1.61
CA THR A 79 4.00 -6.28 2.97
C THR A 79 2.78 -5.38 3.03
N ALA A 80 2.32 -5.09 4.25
CA ALA A 80 1.21 -4.15 4.48
C ALA A 80 1.71 -2.71 4.37
N GLY A 81 1.69 -2.17 3.15
CA GLY A 81 2.19 -0.81 2.87
C GLY A 81 3.71 -0.70 3.00
N ALA A 82 4.21 0.52 2.79
CA ALA A 82 5.60 0.92 2.94
C ALA A 82 5.74 1.95 4.06
#